data_AF-A0A933X6D3-F1
#
_entry.id   AF-A0A933X6D3-F1
#
_cell.length_a   1.000
_cell.length_b   1.000
_cell.length_c   1.000
_cell.angle_alpha   90.00
_cell.angle_beta   90.00
_cell.angle_gamma   90.00
#
_symmetry.space_group_name_H-M   'P 1'
#
loop_
_entity.id
_entity.type
_entity.pdbx_description
1 polymer ?
#
loop_
_entity_poly.entity_id
_entity_poly.type
_entity_poly.pdbx_seq_one_letter_code
_entity_poly.pdbx_strand_id
1 'polypeptide(L)' 'MTTVISDEKQRVRLGDIAPQEVFQVTRPDADHWLLTRLHSPASTKRMTRAEVKQALREHPLRMKMTWEELRAMTREL' A
#
# COMPACT_ATOMS: atom_id res chain seq x y z
N MET A 1 2.28 -25.91 4.69
CA MET A 1 1.47 -25.90 5.93
C MET A 1 1.73 -24.57 6.60
N THR A 2 0.77 -23.65 6.55
CA THR A 2 1.01 -22.24 6.91
C THR A 2 0.62 -22.03 8.36
N THR A 3 1.60 -21.83 9.22
CA THR A 3 1.39 -21.65 10.67
C THR A 3 0.96 -20.21 10.95
N VAL A 4 -0.16 -20.04 11.65
CA VAL A 4 -0.69 -18.74 12.07
C VAL A 4 -0.21 -18.47 13.50
N ILE A 5 0.54 -17.39 13.71
CA ILE A 5 1.00 -16.96 15.03
C ILE A 5 0.01 -15.92 15.56
N SER A 6 -0.60 -16.20 16.72
CA SER A 6 -1.44 -15.23 17.43
C SER A 6 -0.56 -14.34 18.31
N ASP A 7 -0.70 -13.02 18.13
CA ASP A 7 -0.10 -12.00 19.00
C ASP A 7 -0.93 -11.79 20.29
N GLU A 8 -0.41 -11.08 21.29
CA GLU A 8 -1.07 -10.78 22.58
C GLU A 8 -2.46 -10.14 22.40
N LYS A 9 -2.68 -9.47 21.27
CA LYS A 9 -3.95 -8.84 20.88
C LYS A 9 -4.92 -9.79 20.17
N GLN A 10 -4.67 -11.11 20.21
CA GLN A 10 -5.46 -12.16 19.55
C GLN A 10 -5.66 -11.92 18.04
N ARG A 11 -4.62 -11.41 17.39
CA ARG A 11 -4.64 -11.10 15.96
C ARG A 11 -4.10 -12.27 15.17
N VAL A 12 -4.81 -12.65 14.12
CA VAL A 12 -4.41 -13.69 13.17
C VAL A 12 -3.82 -13.04 11.93
N ARG A 13 -2.62 -13.48 11.53
CA ARG A 13 -2.05 -13.12 10.22
C ARG A 13 -2.63 -14.01 9.14
N LEU A 14 -3.20 -13.39 8.12
CA LEU A 14 -3.73 -14.05 6.93
C LEU A 14 -2.80 -13.72 5.75
N GLY A 15 -2.37 -14.74 5.01
CA GLY A 15 -1.31 -14.60 3.99
C GLY A 15 -1.73 -13.88 2.71
N ASP A 16 -2.99 -14.05 2.29
CA ASP A 16 -3.48 -13.60 0.97
C ASP A 16 -4.52 -12.47 1.08
N ILE A 17 -4.21 -11.43 1.87
CA ILE A 17 -5.13 -10.31 2.10
C ILE A 17 -4.47 -8.99 1.75
N ALA A 18 -5.14 -8.18 0.93
CA ALA A 18 -4.72 -6.82 0.63
C ALA A 18 -5.08 -5.85 1.78
N PRO A 19 -4.27 -4.80 2.01
CA PRO A 19 -4.64 -3.72 2.92
C PRO A 19 -6.01 -3.13 2.54
N GLN A 20 -6.83 -2.81 3.55
CA GLN A 20 -8.20 -2.28 3.39
C GLN A 20 -9.27 -3.29 2.94
N GLU A 21 -8.95 -4.58 2.82
CA GLU A 21 -9.99 -5.62 2.76
C GLU A 21 -10.77 -5.67 4.08
N VAL A 22 -12.10 -5.70 3.98
CA VAL A 22 -13.00 -5.78 5.13
C VAL A 22 -13.72 -7.12 5.10
N PHE A 23 -13.71 -7.82 6.24
CA PHE A 23 -14.37 -9.11 6.41
C PHE A 23 -15.46 -9.00 7.48
N GLN A 24 -16.60 -9.62 7.22
CA GLN A 24 -17.54 -9.99 8.25
C GLN A 24 -17.01 -11.26 8.93
N VAL A 25 -16.93 -11.21 10.26
CA VAL A 25 -16.51 -12.35 11.06
C VAL A 25 -17.74 -12.97 11.70
N THR A 26 -17.96 -14.25 11.45
CA THR A 26 -18.99 -15.04 12.15
C THR A 26 -18.35 -16.27 12.78
N ARG A 27 -18.97 -16.78 13.84
CA ARG A 27 -18.53 -17.97 14.55
C ARG A 27 -19.61 -19.05 14.41
N PRO A 28 -19.52 -19.92 13.39
CA PRO A 28 -20.55 -20.94 13.16
C PRO A 28 -20.58 -21.98 14.28
N ASP A 29 -19.46 -22.24 14.94
CA ASP A 29 -19.36 -23.18 16.07
C ASP A 29 -18.20 -22.81 17.02
N ALA A 30 -17.96 -23.66 18.03
CA ALA A 30 -16.94 -23.40 19.05
C ALA A 30 -15.50 -23.38 18.49
N ASP A 31 -15.21 -24.08 17.41
CA ASP A 31 -13.84 -24.30 16.95
C ASP A 31 -13.50 -23.51 15.69
N HIS A 32 -14.52 -23.01 14.98
CA HIS A 32 -14.34 -22.37 13.69
C HIS A 32 -14.74 -20.90 13.66
N TRP A 33 -13.95 -20.12 12.91
CA TRP A 33 -14.26 -18.75 12.53
C TRP A 33 -14.48 -18.70 11.02
N LEU A 34 -15.58 -18.09 10.60
CA LEU A 34 -15.90 -17.84 9.20
C LEU A 34 -15.65 -16.36 8.89
N LEU A 35 -14.84 -16.12 7.86
CA LEU A 35 -14.49 -14.79 7.38
C LEU A 35 -15.14 -14.58 6.00
N THR A 36 -16.21 -13.80 5.93
CA THR A 36 -16.88 -13.45 4.67
C THR A 36 -16.35 -12.11 4.18
N ARG A 37 -15.75 -12.07 2.99
CA ARG A 37 -15.23 -10.83 2.41
C ARG A 37 -16.39 -9.90 2.04
N LEU A 38 -16.47 -8.73 2.67
CA LEU A 38 -17.50 -7.72 2.41
C LEU A 38 -17.07 -6.72 1.34
N HIS A 39 -15.80 -6.32 1.37
CA HIS A 39 -15.26 -5.35 0.42
C HIS A 39 -13.86 -5.77 0.00
N SER A 40 -13.69 -6.05 -1.30
CA SER A 40 -12.39 -6.06 -1.93
C SER A 40 -12.08 -4.63 -2.34
N PRO A 41 -11.00 -3.98 -1.85
CA PRO A 41 -10.61 -2.69 -2.38
C PRO A 41 -10.41 -2.86 -3.89
N ALA A 42 -10.96 -1.94 -4.68
CA ALA A 42 -10.70 -1.93 -6.11
C ALA A 42 -9.18 -1.95 -6.29
N SER A 43 -8.67 -2.93 -7.04
CA SER A 43 -7.24 -3.02 -7.34
C SER A 43 -6.79 -1.64 -7.82
N THR A 44 -5.88 -1.01 -7.07
CA THR A 44 -5.27 0.25 -7.51
C THR A 44 -4.63 -0.05 -8.85
N LYS A 45 -5.18 0.52 -9.93
CA LYS A 45 -4.68 0.27 -11.28
C LYS A 45 -3.19 0.61 -11.27
N ARG A 46 -2.34 -0.39 -11.53
CA ARG A 46 -0.89 -0.17 -11.57
C ARG A 46 -0.62 0.87 -12.64
N MET A 47 -0.09 2.02 -12.23
CA MET A 47 0.34 3.05 -13.17
C MET A 47 1.45 2.47 -14.04
N THR A 48 1.32 2.64 -15.34
CA THR A 48 2.38 2.38 -16.31
C THR A 48 3.56 3.31 -16.04
N ARG A 49 4.74 2.92 -16.53
CA ARG A 49 5.95 3.76 -16.43
C ARG A 49 5.75 5.16 -17.03
N ALA A 50 4.92 5.28 -18.06
CA ALA A 50 4.59 6.55 -18.69
C ALA A 50 3.72 7.43 -17.76
N GLU A 51 2.68 6.85 -17.16
CA GLU A 51 1.79 7.54 -16.20
C GLU A 51 2.56 8.01 -14.96
N VAL A 52 3.46 7.19 -14.40
CA VAL A 52 4.30 7.59 -13.28
C VAL A 52 5.22 8.76 -13.65
N LYS A 53 5.85 8.72 -14.84
CA LYS A 53 6.69 9.84 -15.31
C LYS A 53 5.90 11.13 -15.48
N GLN A 54 4.67 11.04 -16.00
CA GLN A 54 3.81 12.21 -16.15
C GLN A 54 3.40 12.77 -14.79
N ALA A 55 2.97 11.92 -13.86
CA ALA A 55 2.60 12.31 -12.51
C ALA A 55 3.76 13.00 -11.77
N LEU A 56 5.00 12.50 -11.91
CA LEU A 56 6.19 13.13 -11.32
C LEU A 56 6.47 14.52 -11.91
N ARG A 57 6.20 14.73 -13.21
CA ARG A 57 6.36 16.04 -13.86
C ARG A 57 5.31 17.05 -13.40
N GLU A 58 4.10 16.60 -13.10
CA GLU A 58 2.98 17.44 -12.66
C GLU A 58 2.94 17.63 -11.14
N HIS A 59 3.69 16.82 -10.38
CA HIS A 59 3.65 16.82 -8.93
C HIS A 59 4.02 18.19 -8.33
N PRO A 60 3.32 18.67 -7.29
CA PRO A 60 3.63 19.95 -6.64
C PRO A 60 5.05 20.03 -6.07
N LEU A 61 5.62 18.89 -5.67
CA LEU A 61 6.99 18.76 -5.17
C LEU A 61 8.03 18.54 -6.29
N ARG A 62 7.68 18.77 -7.55
CA ARG A 62 8.65 18.68 -8.65
C ARG A 62 9.79 19.68 -8.44
N MET A 63 10.99 19.30 -8.85
CA MET A 63 12.10 20.23 -8.91
C MET A 63 11.75 21.39 -9.84
N LYS A 64 11.82 22.61 -9.31
CA LYS A 64 11.54 23.85 -10.06
C LYS A 64 12.74 24.35 -10.85
N MET A 65 13.93 23.82 -10.52
CA MET A 65 15.19 24.16 -11.14
C MET A 65 15.86 22.88 -11.66
N THR A 66 16.62 23.04 -12.73
CA THR A 66 17.48 22.00 -13.29
C THR A 66 18.67 21.73 -12.36
N TRP A 67 19.30 20.57 -12.54
CA TRP A 67 20.52 20.21 -11.81
C TRP A 67 21.67 21.20 -12.06
N GLU A 68 21.74 21.77 -13.26
CA GLU A 68 22.76 22.74 -13.66
C GLU A 68 22.59 24.07 -12.92
N GLU A 69 21.34 24.57 -12.84
CA GLU A 69 21.00 25.76 -12.03
C GLU A 69 21.30 25.53 -10.56
N LEU A 70 20.93 24.37 -10.01
CA LEU A 70 21.20 24.03 -8.61
C LEU A 70 22.71 23.95 -8.33
N ARG A 71 23.50 23.37 -9.26
CA ARG A 71 24.96 23.35 -9.16
C ARG A 71 25.59 24.74 -9.24
N ALA A 72 25.05 25.62 -10.06
CA ALA A 72 25.52 27.00 -10.17
C ALA A 72 25.25 27.80 -8.87
N MET A 73 24.14 27.52 -8.19
CA MET A 73 23.78 28.18 -6.92
C MET A 73 24.54 27.66 -5.70
N THR A 74 25.05 26.43 -5.75
CA THR A 74 25.68 25.75 -4.60
C THR A 74 27.21 25.69 -4.65
N ARG A 75 27.82 26.10 -5.77
CA ARG A 75 29.24 26.44 -5.74
C ARG A 75 29.38 27.81 -5.09
N GLU A 76 29.89 27.82 -3.86
CA GLU A 76 30.64 29.00 -3.39
C GLU A 76 31.72 29.30 -4.45
N LEU A 77 31.90 30.60 -4.73
CA LEU A 77 32.88 31.18 -5.65
C LEU A 77 34.23 30.45 -5.66
#